data_AF-A0A1E7HSZ6-F1
#
_entry.id   AF-A0A1E7HSZ6-F1
#
_cell.length_a   1.000
_cell.length_b   1.000
_cell.length_c   1.000
_cell.angle_alpha   90.00
_cell.angle_beta   90.00
_cell.angle_gamma   90.00
#
_symmetry.space_group_name_H-M   'P 1'
#
loop_
_entity.id
_entity.type
_entity.pdbx_description
1 polymer ?
#
loop_
_entity_poly.entity_id
_entity_poly.type
_entity_poly.pdbx_seq_one_letter_code
_entity_poly.pdbx_strand_id
1 'polypeptide(L)'
;MKAKKKHRIQLLKYLASWDNDFPNKAEMAKVLGLKQRTLYFHFTPAELDDILSEGLDLRKKNSAVPRAEVYKAMLRAARKGVVPAQKEFLDRTEGKVAERHEHTGKGGRELFPALTDRDIDALNKIKIRPKE
;
A
#
# COMPACT_ATOMS: atom_id res chain seq x y z
N MET A 1 0.45 -18.42 25.99
CA MET A 1 1.70 -17.99 25.31
C MET A 1 2.11 -18.84 24.08
N LYS A 2 1.97 -20.18 24.06
CA LYS A 2 2.38 -21.01 22.90
C LYS A 2 1.52 -20.79 21.63
N ALA A 3 0.20 -20.65 21.76
CA ALA A 3 -0.71 -20.46 20.62
C ALA A 3 -0.45 -19.15 19.85
N LYS A 4 -0.27 -18.03 20.57
CA LYS A 4 0.03 -16.71 19.98
C LYS A 4 1.30 -16.73 19.13
N LYS A 5 2.39 -17.33 19.63
CA LYS A 5 3.64 -17.50 18.86
C LYS A 5 3.43 -18.34 17.60
N LYS A 6 2.69 -19.45 17.70
CA LYS A 6 2.36 -20.31 16.54
C LYS A 6 1.58 -19.53 15.47
N HIS A 7 0.54 -18.80 15.87
CA HIS A 7 -0.26 -17.98 14.95
C HIS A 7 0.56 -16.87 14.29
N ARG A 8 1.45 -16.20 15.04
CA ARG A 8 2.34 -15.18 14.47
C ARG A 8 3.26 -15.77 13.40
N ILE A 9 3.90 -16.91 13.67
CA ILE A 9 4.77 -17.59 12.69
C ILE A 9 3.97 -17.98 11.44
N GLN A 10 2.75 -18.49 11.60
CA GLN A 10 1.91 -18.88 10.49
C GLN A 10 1.50 -17.68 9.62
N LEU A 11 1.13 -16.55 10.24
CA LEU A 11 0.86 -15.30 9.53
C LEU A 11 2.08 -14.80 8.76
N LEU A 12 3.26 -14.75 9.40
CA LEU A 12 4.48 -14.32 8.73
C LEU A 12 4.88 -15.24 7.57
N LYS A 13 4.70 -16.57 7.73
CA LYS A 13 4.94 -17.53 6.65
C LYS A 13 4.01 -17.29 5.45
N TYR A 14 2.74 -16.98 5.72
CA TYR A 14 1.78 -16.62 4.67
C TYR A 14 2.18 -15.32 3.97
N LEU A 15 2.50 -14.28 4.74
CA LEU A 15 2.86 -12.94 4.24
C LEU A 15 4.19 -12.91 3.47
N ALA A 16 5.12 -13.80 3.81
CA ALA A 16 6.43 -13.89 3.15
C ALA A 16 6.36 -14.43 1.72
N SER A 17 5.25 -15.05 1.31
CA SER A 17 5.06 -15.58 -0.04
C SER A 17 4.63 -14.48 -1.01
N TRP A 18 5.22 -14.45 -2.21
CA TRP A 18 4.83 -13.51 -3.26
C TRP A 18 3.50 -13.89 -3.94
N ASP A 19 3.09 -15.15 -3.85
CA ASP A 19 1.88 -15.65 -4.53
C ASP A 19 0.58 -15.40 -3.74
N ASN A 20 0.70 -15.08 -2.45
CA ASN A 20 -0.46 -14.88 -1.58
C ASN A 20 -0.96 -13.43 -1.61
N ASP A 21 -2.25 -13.18 -1.70
CA ASP A 21 -2.74 -11.80 -1.57
C ASP A 21 -2.39 -11.19 -0.20
N PHE A 22 -2.11 -9.89 -0.18
CA PHE A 22 -1.79 -9.19 1.07
C PHE A 22 -3.08 -9.02 1.90
N PRO A 23 -3.21 -9.70 3.04
CA PRO A 23 -4.48 -9.89 3.69
C PRO A 23 -4.89 -8.66 4.52
N ASN A 24 -6.19 -8.37 4.54
CA ASN A 24 -6.78 -7.52 5.58
C ASN A 24 -6.99 -8.29 6.91
N LYS A 25 -7.39 -7.60 7.98
CA LYS A 25 -7.56 -8.21 9.32
C LYS A 25 -8.57 -9.38 9.33
N ALA A 26 -9.58 -9.37 8.46
CA ALA A 26 -10.54 -10.48 8.35
C ALA A 26 -9.93 -11.69 7.63
N GLU A 27 -9.13 -11.45 6.60
CA GLU A 27 -8.38 -12.48 5.88
C GLU A 27 -7.28 -13.10 6.72
N MET A 28 -6.60 -12.32 7.56
CA MET A 28 -5.64 -12.85 8.54
C MET A 28 -6.29 -13.88 9.48
N ALA A 29 -7.54 -13.64 9.89
CA ALA A 29 -8.30 -14.61 10.68
C ALA A 29 -8.59 -15.89 9.88
N LYS A 30 -8.95 -15.77 8.59
CA LYS A 30 -9.15 -16.92 7.68
C LYS A 30 -7.87 -17.74 7.48
N VAL A 31 -6.72 -17.10 7.29
CA VAL A 31 -5.41 -17.76 7.17
C VAL A 31 -5.08 -18.62 8.39
N LEU A 32 -5.54 -18.19 9.57
CA LEU A 32 -5.36 -18.92 10.82
C LEU A 32 -6.49 -19.93 11.11
N GLY A 33 -7.53 -20.00 10.29
CA GLY A 33 -8.72 -20.82 10.55
C GLY A 33 -9.54 -20.34 11.74
N LEU A 34 -9.47 -19.05 12.09
CA LEU A 34 -10.13 -18.45 13.24
C LEU A 34 -11.27 -17.52 12.81
N LYS A 35 -12.24 -17.34 13.70
CA LYS A 35 -13.20 -16.23 13.59
C LYS A 35 -12.48 -14.91 13.86
N GLN A 36 -12.89 -13.83 13.22
CA GLN A 36 -12.28 -12.51 13.40
C GLN A 36 -12.32 -12.04 14.86
N ARG A 37 -13.42 -12.30 15.58
CA ARG A 37 -13.50 -12.01 17.02
C ARG A 37 -12.44 -12.77 17.82
N THR A 38 -12.12 -14.00 17.42
CA THR A 38 -11.12 -14.83 18.08
C THR A 38 -9.70 -14.35 17.83
N LEU A 39 -9.45 -13.74 16.66
CA LEU A 39 -8.16 -13.11 16.36
C LEU A 39 -7.81 -12.04 17.41
N TYR A 40 -8.78 -11.22 17.78
CA TYR A 40 -8.59 -10.14 18.75
C TYR A 40 -8.43 -10.60 20.22
N PHE A 41 -8.68 -11.87 20.53
CA PHE A 41 -8.28 -12.45 21.83
C PHE A 41 -6.78 -12.79 21.88
N HIS A 42 -6.14 -12.95 20.72
CA HIS A 42 -4.72 -13.30 20.64
C HIS A 42 -3.84 -12.11 20.31
N PHE A 43 -4.33 -11.18 19.49
CA PHE A 43 -3.58 -10.04 19.01
C PHE A 43 -4.35 -8.75 19.19
N THR A 44 -3.65 -7.71 19.64
CA THR A 44 -4.19 -6.35 19.57
C THR A 44 -4.17 -5.85 18.12
N PRO A 45 -4.96 -4.82 17.77
CA PRO A 45 -4.89 -4.21 16.44
C PRO A 45 -3.48 -3.76 16.07
N ALA A 46 -2.73 -3.16 17.01
CA ALA A 46 -1.36 -2.72 16.80
C ALA A 46 -0.41 -3.89 16.52
N GLU A 47 -0.53 -5.01 17.24
CA GLU A 47 0.29 -6.19 16.99
C GLU A 47 0.02 -6.81 15.62
N LEU A 48 -1.22 -6.74 15.12
CA LEU A 48 -1.53 -7.17 13.76
C LEU A 48 -0.90 -6.26 12.72
N ASP A 49 -0.91 -4.94 12.96
CA ASP A 49 -0.29 -3.96 12.08
C ASP A 49 1.24 -4.15 12.05
N ASP A 50 1.87 -4.44 13.19
CA ASP A 50 3.30 -4.79 13.27
C ASP A 50 3.61 -6.07 12.48
N ILE A 51 2.77 -7.10 12.59
CA ILE A 51 2.93 -8.36 11.84
C ILE A 51 2.79 -8.12 10.33
N LEU A 52 1.87 -7.24 9.91
CA LEU A 52 1.71 -6.87 8.50
C LEU A 52 2.95 -6.15 7.98
N SER A 53 3.47 -5.18 8.74
CA SER A 53 4.69 -4.44 8.39
C SER A 53 5.90 -5.39 8.24
N GLU A 54 6.12 -6.26 9.22
CA GLU A 54 7.19 -7.26 9.18
C GLU A 54 7.02 -8.24 8.01
N GLY A 55 5.78 -8.67 7.76
CA GLY A 55 5.44 -9.53 6.63
C GLY A 55 5.74 -8.87 5.28
N LEU A 56 5.44 -7.57 5.14
CA LEU A 56 5.74 -6.80 3.94
C LEU A 56 7.25 -6.69 3.70
N ASP A 57 8.03 -6.47 4.74
CA ASP A 57 9.49 -6.39 4.63
C ASP A 57 10.12 -7.75 4.28
N LEU A 58 9.61 -8.84 4.86
CA LEU A 58 10.01 -10.20 4.46
C LEU A 58 9.67 -10.47 3.00
N ARG A 59 8.49 -10.06 2.56
CA ARG A 59 8.05 -10.18 1.17
C ARG A 59 8.95 -9.40 0.22
N LYS A 60 9.32 -8.16 0.55
CA LYS A 60 10.29 -7.35 -0.20
C LYS A 60 11.65 -8.04 -0.29
N LYS A 61 12.15 -8.61 0.80
CA LYS A 61 13.41 -9.38 0.79
C LYS A 61 13.33 -10.61 -0.12
N ASN A 62 12.22 -11.34 -0.08
CA ASN A 62 12.02 -12.54 -0.89
C ASN A 62 11.66 -12.26 -2.36
N SER A 63 11.37 -11.01 -2.70
CA SER A 63 10.91 -10.62 -4.04
C SER A 63 11.99 -10.59 -5.12
N ALA A 64 13.24 -10.93 -4.81
CA ALA A 64 14.34 -10.83 -5.76
C ALA A 64 14.07 -11.62 -7.06
N VAL A 65 13.59 -12.87 -6.94
CA VAL A 65 13.30 -13.73 -8.10
C VAL A 65 12.08 -13.22 -8.89
N PRO A 66 10.89 -12.99 -8.28
CA PRO A 66 9.75 -12.41 -8.99
C PRO A 66 10.06 -11.07 -9.66
N ARG A 67 10.82 -10.18 -9.00
CA ARG A 67 11.24 -8.90 -9.61
C ARG A 67 12.09 -9.09 -10.85
N ALA A 68 13.02 -10.05 -10.83
CA ALA A 68 13.85 -10.37 -11.99
C ALA A 68 13.00 -10.89 -13.17
N GLU A 69 11.96 -11.68 -12.89
CA GLU A 69 11.03 -12.16 -13.92
C GLU A 69 10.21 -11.03 -14.53
N VAL A 70 9.71 -10.11 -13.70
CA VAL A 70 9.01 -8.89 -14.17
C VAL A 70 9.92 -8.07 -15.08
N TYR A 71 11.19 -7.86 -14.70
CA TYR A 71 12.13 -7.13 -15.55
C TYR A 71 12.44 -7.84 -16.86
N LYS A 72 12.57 -9.17 -16.85
CA LYS A 72 12.72 -9.97 -18.08
C LYS A 72 11.49 -9.84 -18.99
N ALA A 73 10.28 -9.90 -18.42
CA ALA A 73 9.05 -9.72 -19.18
C ALA A 73 8.94 -8.32 -19.79
N MET A 74 9.28 -7.29 -19.00
CA MET A 74 9.32 -5.90 -19.43
C MET A 74 10.32 -5.68 -20.58
N LEU A 75 11.53 -6.22 -20.46
CA LEU A 75 12.53 -6.17 -21.53
C LEU A 75 12.06 -6.88 -22.80
N ARG A 76 11.41 -8.04 -22.67
CA ARG A 76 10.81 -8.75 -23.82
C ARG A 76 9.72 -7.92 -24.49
N ALA A 77 8.85 -7.27 -23.73
CA ALA A 77 7.81 -6.40 -24.25
C ALA A 77 8.41 -5.17 -24.94
N ALA A 78 9.44 -4.56 -24.34
CA ALA A 78 10.16 -3.43 -24.91
C ALA A 78 10.80 -3.78 -26.27
N ARG A 79 11.43 -4.96 -26.37
CA ARG A 79 12.01 -5.47 -27.63
C ARG A 79 10.97 -5.73 -28.72
N LYS A 80 9.73 -6.03 -28.34
CA LYS A 80 8.60 -6.20 -29.28
C LYS A 80 7.98 -4.88 -29.75
N GLY A 81 8.49 -3.73 -29.28
CA GLY A 81 7.97 -2.41 -29.69
C GLY A 81 6.83 -1.89 -28.82
N VAL A 82 6.57 -2.49 -27.65
CA VAL A 82 5.56 -1.96 -26.72
C VAL A 82 6.08 -0.68 -26.07
N VAL A 83 5.66 0.47 -26.59
CA VAL A 83 6.15 1.81 -26.20
C VAL A 83 6.10 2.05 -24.68
N PRO A 84 5.02 1.72 -23.94
CA PRO A 84 5.00 1.86 -22.49
C PRO A 84 6.10 1.07 -21.77
N ALA A 85 6.39 -0.15 -22.24
CA ALA A 85 7.43 -0.99 -21.64
C ALA A 85 8.85 -0.50 -21.96
N GLN A 86 9.05 0.08 -23.16
CA GLN A 86 10.33 0.71 -23.53
C GLN A 86 10.63 1.90 -22.62
N LYS A 87 9.65 2.80 -22.44
CA LYS A 87 9.76 3.96 -21.57
C LYS A 87 10.06 3.54 -20.12
N GLU A 88 9.28 2.61 -19.58
CA GLU A 88 9.46 2.13 -18.21
C GLU A 88 10.82 1.45 -18.01
N PHE A 89 11.28 0.66 -18.97
CA PHE A 89 12.59 0.03 -18.92
C PHE A 89 13.72 1.08 -18.90
N LEU A 90 13.68 2.06 -19.82
CA LEU A 90 14.63 3.17 -19.89
C LEU A 90 14.65 3.99 -18.60
N ASP A 91 13.49 4.43 -18.12
CA ASP A 91 13.36 5.23 -16.90
C ASP A 91 13.96 4.51 -15.68
N ARG A 92 13.81 3.18 -15.60
CA ARG A 92 14.43 2.38 -14.53
C ARG A 92 15.93 2.25 -14.69
N THR A 93 16.43 2.00 -15.90
CA THR A 93 17.89 1.89 -16.15
C THR A 93 18.62 3.21 -15.97
N GLU A 94 17.96 4.33 -16.22
CA GLU A 94 18.49 5.68 -16.05
C GLU A 94 18.27 6.24 -14.63
N GLY A 95 17.67 5.45 -13.73
CA GLY A 95 17.45 5.85 -12.33
C GLY A 95 16.38 6.92 -12.13
N LYS A 96 15.50 7.16 -13.12
CA LYS A 96 14.42 8.15 -13.06
C LYS A 96 13.21 7.68 -12.25
N VAL A 97 13.09 6.36 -12.02
CA VAL A 97 12.03 5.79 -11.18
C VAL A 97 12.47 5.82 -9.72
N ALA A 98 12.07 6.87 -9.00
CA ALA A 98 12.24 6.96 -7.56
C ALA A 98 11.35 5.91 -6.84
N GLU A 99 11.89 5.28 -5.80
CA GLU A 99 11.06 4.46 -4.90
C GLU A 99 10.07 5.38 -4.18
N ARG A 100 8.76 5.11 -4.36
CA ARG A 100 7.73 5.79 -3.55
C ARG A 100 7.90 5.35 -2.10
N HIS A 101 8.40 6.25 -1.28
CA HIS A 101 8.32 6.10 0.16
C HIS A 101 6.90 6.44 0.63
N GLU A 102 6.33 5.59 1.48
CA GLU A 102 5.10 5.94 2.20
C GLU A 102 5.43 7.06 3.19
N HIS A 103 4.88 8.25 2.95
CA HIS A 103 4.81 9.26 4.01
C HIS A 103 3.81 8.76 5.05
N THR A 104 4.32 8.27 6.19
CA THR A 104 3.51 8.17 7.41
C THR A 104 3.21 9.59 7.89
N GLY A 105 2.17 10.20 7.34
CA GLY A 105 1.68 11.50 7.77
C GLY A 105 1.16 11.41 9.20
N LYS A 106 2.04 11.63 10.19
CA LYS A 106 1.61 12.07 11.52
C LYS A 106 1.23 13.54 11.42
N GLY A 107 -0.06 13.80 11.20
CA GLY A 107 -0.64 15.14 11.18
C GLY A 107 -1.23 15.47 9.82
N GLY A 108 -2.52 15.17 9.64
CA GLY A 108 -3.33 15.87 8.67
C GLY A 108 -3.42 17.33 9.09
N ARG A 109 -2.49 18.17 8.63
CA ARG A 109 -2.77 19.59 8.49
C ARG A 109 -3.75 19.70 7.34
N GLU A 110 -4.94 20.18 7.64
CA GLU A 110 -5.95 20.56 6.65
C GLU A 110 -5.26 21.41 5.58
N LEU A 111 -5.19 20.90 4.36
CA LEU A 111 -4.55 21.58 3.21
C LEU A 111 -5.34 22.81 2.74
N PHE A 112 -6.43 23.13 3.44
CA PHE A 112 -7.21 24.34 3.26
C PHE A 112 -7.61 24.83 4.65
N PRO A 113 -7.20 26.03 5.09
CA PRO A 113 -7.84 26.64 6.25
C PRO A 113 -9.34 26.72 5.97
N ALA A 114 -10.18 26.39 6.95
CA ALA A 114 -11.63 26.60 6.85
C ALA A 114 -11.89 28.03 6.33
N LEU A 115 -12.67 28.14 5.25
CA LEU A 115 -13.06 29.43 4.68
C LEU A 115 -13.61 30.30 5.81
N THR A 116 -13.02 31.46 6.02
CA THR A 116 -13.52 32.40 7.02
C THR A 116 -14.83 32.99 6.51
N ASP A 117 -15.67 33.51 7.40
CA ASP A 117 -16.93 34.18 7.01
C ASP A 117 -16.68 35.32 6.01
N ARG A 118 -15.49 35.92 6.02
CA ARG A 118 -15.05 36.93 5.04
C ARG A 118 -14.87 36.34 3.63
N ASP A 119 -14.35 35.12 3.53
CA ASP A 119 -14.15 34.44 2.25
C ASP A 119 -15.49 33.99 1.65
N ILE A 120 -16.43 33.57 2.51
CA ILE A 120 -17.81 33.23 2.10
C ILE A 120 -18.55 34.47 1.58
N ASP A 121 -18.41 35.61 2.26
CA ASP A 121 -19.02 36.88 1.85
C ASP A 121 -18.43 37.43 0.53
N ALA A 122 -17.13 37.23 0.31
CA ALA A 122 -16.47 37.57 -0.95
C ALA A 122 -16.98 36.71 -2.13
N LEU A 123 -17.18 35.40 -1.93
CA LEU A 123 -17.73 34.49 -2.94
C LEU A 123 -19.19 34.82 -3.29
N ASN A 124 -19.99 35.21 -2.31
CA ASN A 124 -21.38 35.62 -2.56
C ASN A 124 -21.47 36.94 -3.33
N LYS A 125 -20.52 37.86 -3.17
CA LYS A 125 -20.44 39.12 -3.94
C LYS A 125 -20.03 38.93 -5.41
N ILE A 126 -19.40 37.80 -5.76
CA ILE A 126 -19.02 37.48 -7.16
C ILE A 126 -20.22 36.94 -7.97
N LYS A 127 -21.34 36.57 -7.32
CA LYS A 127 -22.58 36.19 -8.04
C LYS A 127 -23.35 37.43 -8.54
N ILE A 128 -22.93 37.96 -9.69
CA ILE A 128 -23.63 38.98 -10.49
C ILE A 128 -23.32 38.62 -11.96
N ARG A 129 -24.19 38.26 -12.92
CA ARG A 129 -25.67 38.30 -13.16
C ARG A 129 -26.04 37.10 -14.07
N PRO A 130 -27.30 36.62 -14.10
CA PRO A 130 -27.78 35.88 -15.25
C PRO A 130 -27.76 36.80 -16.49
N LYS A 131 -27.24 36.31 -17.62
CA LYS A 131 -27.39 36.98 -18.91
C LYS A 131 -28.86 36.90 -19.31
N GLU A 132 -29.47 38.05 -19.56
CA GLU A 132 -30.73 38.19 -20.30
C GLU A 132 -30.59 37.63 -21.72
#